data_AF-A0A2V9F6C8-F1
#
_entry.id   AF-A0A2V9F6C8-F1
#
_cell.length_a   1.000
_cell.length_b   1.000
_cell.length_c   1.000
_cell.angle_alpha   90.00
_cell.angle_beta   90.00
_cell.angle_gamma   90.00
#
_symmetry.space_group_name_H-M   'P 1'
#
loop_
_entity.id
_entity.type
_entity.pdbx_description
1 polymer ?
#
loop_
_entity_poly.entity_id
_entity_poly.type
_entity_poly.pdbx_seq_one_letter_code
_entity_poly.pdbx_strand_id
1 'polypeptide(L)' 'QGHPKDPQKHGPYYQLSFTWRGKSRTRFVRAERLAGIREKIASYKRFRELTDEWVDLVVELEQQEREQAQ' A
#
# COMPACT_ATOMS: atom_id res chain seq x y z
N GLN A 1 24.06 -31.64 -22.69
CA GLN A 1 23.21 -30.49 -22.31
C GLN A 1 23.94 -29.74 -21.20
N GLY A 2 24.35 -28.49 -21.45
CA GLY A 2 25.25 -27.74 -20.59
C GLY A 2 24.48 -26.94 -19.54
N HIS A 3 24.74 -27.21 -18.26
CA HIS A 3 24.39 -26.26 -17.19
C HIS A 3 25.28 -25.01 -17.33
N PRO A 4 24.73 -23.78 -17.21
CA PRO A 4 25.57 -22.59 -17.16
C PRO A 4 26.44 -22.65 -15.89
N LYS A 5 27.76 -22.60 -16.08
CA LYS A 5 28.80 -22.79 -15.05
C LYS A 5 29.04 -21.55 -14.16
N ASP A 6 28.23 -20.51 -14.28
CA ASP A 6 28.40 -19.29 -13.48
C ASP A 6 27.04 -18.59 -13.26
N PRO A 7 26.31 -18.89 -12.17
CA PRO A 7 25.10 -18.15 -11.84
C PRO A 7 25.50 -16.73 -11.45
N GLN A 8 25.29 -15.77 -12.37
CA GLN A 8 25.44 -14.35 -12.05
C GLN A 8 24.61 -14.04 -10.80
N LYS A 9 25.29 -13.61 -9.73
CA LYS A 9 24.63 -13.13 -8.51
C LYS A 9 23.79 -11.92 -8.86
N HIS A 10 22.51 -12.14 -9.14
CA HIS A 10 21.55 -11.07 -9.24
C HIS A 10 21.51 -10.36 -7.89
N GLY A 11 21.76 -9.04 -7.90
CA GLY A 11 21.84 -8.23 -6.68
C GLY A 11 20.61 -8.39 -5.76
N PRO A 12 20.70 -7.94 -4.48
CA PRO A 12 19.70 -8.25 -3.47
C PRO A 12 18.29 -7.85 -3.93
N TYR A 13 17.43 -8.87 -4.06
CA TYR A 13 16.00 -8.67 -4.27
C TYR A 13 15.34 -8.47 -2.92
N TYR A 14 14.59 -7.37 -2.80
CA TYR A 14 13.77 -7.12 -1.63
C TYR A 14 12.37 -7.68 -1.88
N GLN A 15 11.91 -8.51 -0.95
CA GLN A 15 10.54 -8.97 -0.94
C GLN A 15 9.64 -7.89 -0.37
N LEU A 16 8.66 -7.46 -1.16
CA LEU A 16 7.65 -6.51 -0.74
C LEU A 16 6.29 -7.20 -0.70
N SER A 17 5.72 -7.32 0.50
CA SER A 17 4.41 -7.89 0.75
C SER A 17 3.40 -6.79 1.07
N PHE A 18 2.27 -6.76 0.39
CA PHE A 18 1.19 -5.81 0.65
C PHE A 18 -0.18 -6.44 0.40
N THR A 19 -1.19 -6.01 1.16
CA THR A 19 -2.57 -6.49 1.02
C THR A 19 -3.39 -5.47 0.26
N TRP A 20 -4.03 -5.88 -0.84
CA TRP A 20 -4.91 -5.05 -1.64
C TRP A 20 -6.23 -5.78 -1.89
N ARG A 21 -7.35 -5.14 -1.53
CA ARG A 21 -8.71 -5.72 -1.65
C ARG A 21 -8.82 -7.14 -1.04
N GLY A 22 -8.30 -7.32 0.18
CA GLY A 22 -8.30 -8.61 0.86
C GLY A 22 -7.34 -9.66 0.28
N LYS A 23 -6.55 -9.32 -0.75
CA LYS A 23 -5.58 -10.23 -1.37
C LYS A 23 -4.17 -9.79 -1.03
N SER A 24 -3.43 -10.67 -0.36
CA SER A 24 -2.00 -10.49 -0.14
C SER A 24 -1.24 -10.69 -1.44
N ARG A 25 -0.35 -9.75 -1.76
CA ARG A 25 0.52 -9.79 -2.94
C ARG A 25 1.95 -9.63 -2.49
N THR A 26 2.82 -10.46 -3.04
CA THR A 26 4.26 -10.42 -2.81
C THR A 26 4.95 -10.12 -4.13
N ARG A 27 5.86 -9.15 -4.15
CA ARG A 27 6.70 -8.85 -5.31
C ARG A 27 8.17 -8.75 -4.92
N PHE A 28 9.03 -9.29 -5.76
CA PHE A 28 10.47 -9.12 -5.65
C PHE A 28 10.87 -7.85 -6.41
N VAL A 29 11.50 -6.92 -5.69
CA VAL A 29 11.89 -5.61 -6.22
C VAL A 29 13.41 -5.48 -6.13
N ARG A 30 14.03 -4.94 -7.17
CA ARG A 30 15.43 -4.52 -7.08
C ARG A 30 15.58 -3.31 -6.16
N ALA A 31 16.76 -3.18 -5.55
CA ALA A 31 17.09 -2.12 -4.61
C ALA A 31 16.77 -0.71 -5.15
N GLU A 32 17.07 -0.45 -6.43
CA GLU A 32 16.94 0.89 -7.02
C GLU A 32 15.48 1.35 -7.11
N ARG A 33 14.54 0.40 -7.19
CA ARG A 33 13.10 0.70 -7.25
C ARG A 33 12.40 0.59 -5.91
N LEU A 34 13.08 0.10 -4.87
CA LEU A 34 12.47 -0.15 -3.57
C LEU A 34 11.96 1.14 -2.92
N ALA A 35 12.77 2.21 -2.95
CA ALA A 35 12.41 3.49 -2.35
C ALA A 35 11.12 4.06 -2.95
N GLY A 36 11.06 4.18 -4.29
CA GLY A 36 9.88 4.70 -4.97
C GLY A 36 8.62 3.84 -4.82
N ILE A 37 8.76 2.51 -4.68
CA ILE A 37 7.60 1.65 -4.39
C ILE A 37 7.11 1.84 -2.95
N ARG A 38 8.03 1.96 -1.98
CA ARG A 38 7.66 2.21 -0.57
C ARG A 38 6.94 3.54 -0.42
N GLU A 39 7.41 4.58 -1.08
CA GLU A 39 6.77 5.90 -1.09
C GLU A 39 5.33 5.81 -1.64
N LYS A 40 5.14 5.19 -2.81
CA LYS A 40 3.80 4.99 -3.41
C LYS A 40 2.85 4.24 -2.47
N ILE A 41 3.35 3.23 -1.75
CA ILE A 41 2.57 2.48 -0.78
C ILE A 41 2.22 3.34 0.43
N ALA A 42 3.14 4.16 0.92
CA ALA A 42 2.90 5.10 2.01
C ALA A 42 1.83 6.13 1.62
N SER A 43 1.93 6.73 0.43
CA SER A 43 0.92 7.66 -0.09
C SER A 43 -0.45 7.01 -0.21
N TYR A 44 -0.52 5.76 -0.70
CA TYR A 44 -1.78 5.02 -0.77
C TYR A 44 -2.39 4.76 0.61
N LYS A 45 -1.57 4.39 1.60
CA LYS A 45 -2.05 4.22 2.99
C LYS A 45 -2.61 5.52 3.55
N ARG A 46 -1.89 6.63 3.36
CA ARG A 46 -2.33 7.94 3.84
C ARG A 46 -3.63 8.38 3.17
N PHE A 47 -3.75 8.16 1.86
CA PHE A 47 -5.00 8.44 1.13
C PHE A 47 -6.18 7.66 1.70
N ARG A 48 -5.97 6.38 2.04
CA ARG A 48 -7.01 5.55 2.64
C ARG A 48 -7.42 6.07 4.01
N GLU A 49 -6.46 6.39 4.88
CA GLU A 49 -6.74 6.98 6.20
C GLU A 49 -7.56 8.26 6.09
N LEU A 50 -7.20 9.16 5.17
CA LEU A 50 -7.95 10.40 4.96
C LEU A 50 -9.36 10.16 4.42
N THR A 51 -9.54 9.13 3.58
CA THR A 51 -10.87 8.75 3.10
C THR A 51 -11.73 8.22 4.24
N ASP A 52 -11.16 7.36 5.09
CA ASP A 52 -11.86 6.79 6.24
C ASP A 52 -12.25 7.92 7.23
N GLU A 53 -11.33 8.83 7.56
CA GLU A 53 -11.59 10.01 8.41
C GLU A 53 -12.67 10.92 7.83
N TRP A 54 -12.67 11.15 6.50
CA TRP A 54 -13.70 11.94 5.86
C TRP A 54 -15.09 11.29 5.97
N VAL A 55 -15.19 9.97 5.81
CA VAL A 55 -16.46 9.25 5.98
C VAL A 55 -16.98 9.42 7.41
N ASP A 56 -16.11 9.27 8.40
CA ASP A 56 -16.47 9.44 9.82
C ASP A 56 -17.00 10.86 10.08
N LEU A 57 -16.33 11.89 9.56
CA LEU A 57 -16.75 13.29 9.70
C LEU A 57 -18.10 13.58 9.05
N VAL A 58 -18.38 12.99 7.88
CA VAL A 58 -19.69 13.17 7.21
C VAL A 58 -20.80 12.53 8.02
N VAL A 59 -20.57 11.34 8.60
CA VAL A 59 -21.55 10.68 9.46
C VAL A 59 -21.80 11.49 10.73
N GLU A 60 -20.75 12.04 11.34
CA GLU A 60 -20.88 12.92 12.51
C GLU A 60 -21.67 14.19 12.19
N LEU A 61 -21.38 14.83 11.06
CA LEU A 61 -22.10 16.04 10.62
C LEU A 61 -23.60 15.76 10.43
N GLU A 62 -23.96 14.69 9.73
CA GLU A 62 -25.36 14.29 9.52
C GLU A 62 -26.09 14.01 10.84
N GLN A 63 -25.40 13.42 11.82
CA GLN A 63 -25.95 13.19 13.15
C GLN A 63 -26.21 14.51 13.89
N GLN A 64 -25.26 15.44 13.82
CA GLN A 64 -25.40 16.77 14.42
C GLN A 64 -26.55 17.55 13.79
N GLU A 65 -26.69 17.55 12.46
CA GLU A 65 -27.78 18.24 11.77
C GLU A 65 -29.16 17.72 12.19
N ARG A 66 -29.31 16.40 12.40
CA ARG A 66 -30.55 15.80 12.90
C ARG A 66 -30.88 16.24 14.32
N GLU A 67 -29.88 16.33 15.19
CA GLU A 67 -30.06 16.76 16.58
C GLU A 67 -30.44 18.24 16.70
N GLN A 68 -29.88 19.09 15.83
CA GLN A 68 -30.23 20.52 15.80
C GLN A 68 -31.63 20.78 15.23
N ALA A 69 -32.15 19.87 14.42
CA ALA A 69 -33.48 19.97 13.83
C ALA A 69 -34.62 19.45 14.74
N GLN A 70 -34.29 18.98 15.94
CA GLN A 70 -35.20 18.34 16.90
C GLN A 70 -35.44 19.23 18.13
#